data_AF-A0A7C6I9C7-F1
#
_entry.id   AF-A0A7C6I9C7-F1
#
_cell.length_a   1.000
_cell.length_b   1.000
_cell.length_c   1.000
_cell.angle_alpha   90.00
_cell.angle_beta   90.00
_cell.angle_gamma   90.00
#
_symmetry.space_group_name_H-M   'P 1'
#
loop_
_entity.id
_entity.type
_entity.pdbx_description
1 polymer ?
#
loop_
_entity_poly.entity_id
_entity_poly.type
_entity_poly.pdbx_seq_one_letter_code
_entity_poly.pdbx_strand_id
1 'polypeptide(L)'
;MKLCKQFFLIFFLFIITLTVVAGERTIPVDIHILIDKSLSMQEPGRFDSMHLWVRDHLLGQILIEGDYISIYQFYGKTDHLLATTITSDQDRQEVINTIDKIKPDGAFTDIGIALDTLKKDLDALEDSDRYKILLLLTDLRHEAPWTSRYAGVEDTYESHYLAEARILQHDNWYEITLDMDIQERVVKTSSQLFSTILETGDSPRTTIGPEGSAVIGKENQSQGSDSSLGVSDSTGKSSIARKNPLPLSNTLVLVLLVFFVLLVGIILFLKKKREKDTEDTKTL
;
A
#
# COMPACT_ATOMS: atom_id res chain seq x y z
N MET A 1 0.29 -19.83 -50.92
CA MET A 1 1.14 -19.30 -49.82
C MET A 1 0.75 -17.92 -49.28
N LYS A 2 0.24 -16.97 -50.10
CA LYS A 2 -0.11 -15.61 -49.61
C LYS A 2 -1.29 -15.58 -48.61
N LEU A 3 -2.34 -16.37 -48.83
CA LEU A 3 -3.48 -16.43 -47.89
C LEU A 3 -3.11 -16.97 -46.50
N CYS A 4 -2.27 -18.02 -46.40
CA CYS A 4 -1.85 -18.54 -45.09
C CYS A 4 -1.04 -17.51 -44.27
N LYS A 5 -0.21 -16.69 -44.93
CA LYS A 5 0.50 -15.59 -44.26
C LYS A 5 -0.46 -14.51 -43.76
N GLN A 6 -1.51 -14.18 -44.51
CA GLN A 6 -2.52 -13.20 -44.10
C GLN A 6 -3.35 -13.70 -42.91
N PHE A 7 -3.78 -14.97 -42.92
CA PHE A 7 -4.48 -15.56 -41.77
C PHE A 7 -3.61 -15.64 -40.52
N PHE A 8 -2.33 -15.99 -40.68
CA PHE A 8 -1.38 -16.00 -39.57
C PHE A 8 -1.18 -14.61 -38.97
N LEU A 9 -1.09 -13.57 -39.82
CA LEU A 9 -0.98 -12.18 -39.37
C LEU A 9 -2.23 -11.72 -38.59
N ILE A 10 -3.42 -12.04 -39.09
CA ILE A 10 -4.69 -11.68 -38.43
C ILE A 10 -4.82 -12.42 -37.09
N PHE A 11 -4.47 -13.70 -37.06
CA PHE A 11 -4.46 -14.50 -35.83
C PHE A 11 -3.47 -13.97 -34.80
N PHE A 12 -2.27 -13.60 -35.24
CA PHE A 12 -1.26 -13.01 -34.38
C PHE A 12 -1.69 -11.64 -33.84
N LEU A 13 -2.30 -10.79 -34.68
CA LEU A 13 -2.88 -9.51 -34.27
C LEU A 13 -4.00 -9.69 -33.24
N PHE A 14 -4.85 -10.71 -33.42
CA PHE A 14 -5.93 -11.04 -32.50
C PHE A 14 -5.40 -11.53 -31.14
N ILE A 15 -4.36 -12.37 -31.12
CA ILE A 15 -3.70 -12.79 -29.87
C ILE A 15 -3.09 -11.58 -29.14
N ILE A 16 -2.44 -10.67 -29.87
CA ILE A 16 -1.88 -9.45 -29.25
C ILE A 16 -3.00 -8.64 -28.58
N THR A 17 -4.16 -8.45 -29.23
CA THR A 17 -5.27 -7.70 -28.62
C THR A 17 -5.86 -8.36 -27.38
N LEU A 18 -5.77 -9.69 -27.24
CA LEU A 18 -6.24 -10.41 -26.05
C LEU A 18 -5.28 -10.29 -24.86
N THR A 19 -4.02 -9.94 -25.09
CA THR A 19 -3.01 -9.77 -24.04
C THR A 19 -2.88 -8.32 -23.52
N VAL A 20 -3.70 -7.39 -24.00
CA VAL A 20 -3.64 -5.96 -23.61
C VAL A 20 -4.41 -5.64 -22.32
N VAL A 21 -4.97 -6.64 -21.62
CA VAL A 21 -5.42 -6.43 -20.25
C VAL A 21 -4.20 -6.44 -19.34
N ALA A 22 -3.45 -5.33 -19.36
CA ALA A 22 -2.44 -5.04 -18.36
C ALA A 22 -3.11 -5.03 -16.99
N GLY A 23 -2.42 -5.50 -15.95
CA GLY A 23 -2.97 -5.73 -14.62
C GLY A 23 -3.42 -4.45 -13.91
N GLU A 24 -4.59 -3.95 -14.28
CA GLU A 24 -5.27 -2.86 -13.60
C GLU A 24 -5.84 -3.37 -12.27
N ARG A 25 -5.71 -2.55 -11.23
CA ARG A 25 -6.29 -2.86 -9.93
C ARG A 25 -7.82 -2.78 -10.06
N THR A 26 -8.51 -3.84 -9.63
CA THR A 26 -9.98 -3.90 -9.64
C THR A 26 -10.61 -3.95 -8.24
N ILE A 27 -9.77 -3.96 -7.20
CA ILE A 27 -10.22 -4.06 -5.80
C ILE A 27 -10.03 -2.67 -5.16
N PRO A 28 -11.13 -2.03 -4.72
CA PRO A 28 -11.06 -0.77 -3.99
C PRO A 28 -10.32 -0.90 -2.66
N VAL A 29 -9.60 0.15 -2.27
CA VAL A 29 -8.80 0.19 -1.04
C VAL A 29 -9.07 1.49 -0.27
N ASP A 30 -8.69 1.52 1.00
CA ASP A 30 -8.81 2.68 1.87
C ASP A 30 -7.45 3.37 1.93
N ILE A 31 -7.36 4.60 1.46
CA ILE A 31 -6.11 5.34 1.32
C ILE A 31 -6.15 6.56 2.24
N HIS A 32 -5.27 6.56 3.22
CA HIS A 32 -5.09 7.64 4.19
C HIS A 32 -3.84 8.43 3.82
N ILE A 33 -4.01 9.69 3.44
CA ILE A 33 -2.93 10.56 2.97
C ILE A 33 -2.58 11.53 4.09
N LEU A 34 -1.36 11.47 4.62
CA LEU A 34 -0.81 12.39 5.60
C LEU A 34 0.15 13.34 4.90
N ILE A 35 -0.20 14.62 4.85
CA ILE A 35 0.57 15.65 4.16
C ILE A 35 1.29 16.52 5.19
N ASP A 36 2.61 16.51 5.14
CA ASP A 36 3.44 17.40 5.91
C ASP A 36 3.28 18.83 5.38
N LYS A 37 2.87 19.73 6.27
CA LYS A 37 2.71 21.16 6.00
C LYS A 37 3.67 22.01 6.82
N SER A 38 4.77 21.45 7.29
CA SER A 38 5.83 22.18 7.99
C SER A 38 6.52 23.21 7.07
N LEU A 39 7.20 24.19 7.68
CA LEU A 39 7.90 25.24 6.96
C LEU A 39 9.05 24.70 6.09
N SER A 40 9.66 23.57 6.46
CA SER A 40 10.71 22.95 5.63
C SER A 40 10.14 22.49 4.29
N MET A 41 8.87 22.10 4.22
CA MET A 41 8.19 21.79 2.96
C MET A 41 8.02 22.99 2.02
N GLN A 42 8.23 24.24 2.49
CA GLN A 42 8.21 25.43 1.64
C GLN A 42 9.44 25.53 0.71
N GLU A 43 10.50 24.75 0.96
CA GLU A 43 11.69 24.77 0.12
C GLU A 43 11.35 24.44 -1.36
N PRO A 44 11.99 25.13 -2.33
CA PRO A 44 11.71 24.91 -3.74
C PRO A 44 11.82 23.44 -4.16
N GLY A 45 10.82 22.95 -4.89
CA GLY A 45 10.77 21.56 -5.37
C GLY A 45 10.22 20.54 -4.37
N ARG A 46 9.77 20.96 -3.18
CA ARG A 46 9.03 20.08 -2.25
C ARG A 46 7.54 20.13 -2.51
N PHE A 47 6.86 21.14 -1.97
CA PHE A 47 5.40 21.23 -1.98
C PHE A 47 4.82 21.30 -3.41
N ASP A 48 5.41 22.10 -4.30
CA ASP A 48 4.93 22.24 -5.69
C ASP A 48 5.01 20.91 -6.47
N SER A 49 6.12 20.17 -6.30
CA SER A 49 6.31 18.87 -6.93
C SER A 49 5.34 17.83 -6.36
N MET A 50 5.17 17.84 -5.04
CA MET A 50 4.20 16.97 -4.36
C MET A 50 2.78 17.20 -4.88
N HIS A 51 2.34 18.45 -5.07
CA HIS A 51 1.03 18.75 -5.67
C HIS A 51 0.87 18.15 -7.06
N LEU A 52 1.88 18.33 -7.92
CA LEU A 52 1.86 17.79 -9.27
C LEU A 52 1.80 16.25 -9.24
N TRP A 53 2.59 15.61 -8.40
CA TRP A 53 2.58 14.16 -8.26
C TRP A 53 1.23 13.64 -7.77
N VAL A 54 0.65 14.26 -6.74
CA VAL A 54 -0.66 13.84 -6.24
C VAL A 54 -1.72 13.98 -7.33
N ARG A 55 -1.76 15.13 -8.01
CA ARG A 55 -2.75 15.38 -9.07
C ARG A 55 -2.59 14.42 -10.25
N ASP A 56 -1.39 14.31 -10.79
CA ASP A 56 -1.15 13.67 -12.08
C ASP A 56 -0.94 12.15 -11.96
N HIS A 57 -0.39 11.69 -10.83
CA HIS A 57 -0.08 10.28 -10.60
C HIS A 57 -1.08 9.62 -9.65
N LEU A 58 -1.20 10.10 -8.41
CA LEU A 58 -2.09 9.46 -7.44
C LEU A 58 -3.54 9.50 -7.92
N LEU A 59 -4.06 10.69 -8.20
CA LEU A 59 -5.46 10.88 -8.58
C LEU A 59 -5.74 10.53 -10.05
N GLY A 60 -4.76 10.73 -10.93
CA GLY A 60 -4.91 10.50 -12.37
C GLY A 60 -4.69 9.05 -12.81
N GLN A 61 -3.87 8.28 -12.10
CA GLN A 61 -3.41 6.95 -12.56
C GLN A 61 -3.61 5.84 -11.53
N ILE A 62 -3.51 6.14 -10.23
CA ILE A 62 -3.54 5.11 -9.17
C ILE A 62 -4.97 4.89 -8.64
N LEU A 63 -5.74 5.97 -8.46
CA LEU A 63 -7.10 5.89 -7.90
C LEU A 63 -8.10 5.31 -8.89
N ILE A 64 -8.87 4.34 -8.42
CA ILE A 64 -9.98 3.72 -9.15
C ILE A 64 -11.32 4.08 -8.47
N GLU A 65 -12.42 3.90 -9.19
CA GLU A 65 -13.75 4.04 -8.61
C GLU A 65 -13.96 3.05 -7.45
N GLY A 66 -14.55 3.53 -6.37
CA GLY A 66 -14.79 2.81 -5.13
C GLY A 66 -13.72 3.02 -4.04
N ASP A 67 -12.56 3.59 -4.37
CA ASP A 67 -11.54 3.89 -3.36
C ASP A 67 -12.06 4.88 -2.32
N TYR A 68 -11.70 4.64 -1.06
CA TYR A 68 -11.95 5.57 0.02
C TYR A 68 -10.68 6.40 0.24
N ILE A 69 -10.83 7.72 0.33
CA ILE A 69 -9.75 8.68 0.50
C ILE A 69 -9.99 9.47 1.77
N SER A 70 -8.98 9.50 2.64
CA SER A 70 -8.99 10.33 3.84
C SER A 70 -7.70 11.15 3.88
N ILE A 71 -7.83 12.48 3.97
CA ILE A 71 -6.71 13.43 3.83
C ILE A 71 -6.50 14.14 5.16
N TYR A 72 -5.27 14.07 5.64
CA TYR A 72 -4.80 14.75 6.84
C TYR A 72 -3.68 15.70 6.45
N GLN A 73 -3.63 16.83 7.15
CA GLN A 73 -2.43 17.65 7.19
C GLN A 73 -1.82 17.55 8.58
N PHE A 74 -0.50 17.59 8.66
CA PHE A 74 0.18 17.59 9.95
C PHE A 74 1.42 18.49 9.96
N TYR A 75 1.75 18.91 11.17
CA TYR A 75 2.97 19.63 11.54
C TYR A 75 3.20 19.29 13.01
N GLY A 76 2.98 20.19 13.98
CA GLY A 76 2.93 19.86 15.42
C GLY A 76 1.57 19.35 15.92
N LYS A 77 0.54 19.37 15.09
CA LYS A 77 -0.77 18.75 15.30
C LYS A 77 -1.27 18.16 13.99
N THR A 78 -2.31 17.36 14.09
CA THR A 78 -2.88 16.62 12.95
C THR A 78 -4.33 17.02 12.77
N ASP A 79 -4.68 17.52 11.58
CA ASP A 79 -6.05 17.93 11.25
C ASP A 79 -6.57 17.05 10.10
N HIS A 80 -7.74 16.44 10.28
CA HIS A 80 -8.45 15.72 9.21
C HIS A 80 -9.20 16.72 8.33
N LEU A 81 -8.94 16.70 7.02
CA LEU A 81 -9.45 17.68 6.05
C LEU A 81 -10.62 17.18 5.22
N LEU A 82 -10.57 15.92 4.79
CA LEU A 82 -11.55 15.32 3.89
C LEU A 82 -11.59 13.81 4.09
N ALA A 83 -12.79 13.24 4.08
CA ALA A 83 -13.04 11.82 3.93
C ALA A 83 -14.12 11.63 2.86
N THR A 84 -13.81 10.89 1.79
CA THR A 84 -14.75 10.67 0.68
C THR A 84 -14.47 9.36 -0.04
N THR A 85 -15.48 8.83 -0.74
CA THR A 85 -15.34 7.68 -1.63
C THR A 85 -15.36 8.17 -3.07
N ILE A 86 -14.39 7.75 -3.88
CA ILE A 86 -14.29 8.14 -5.28
C ILE A 86 -15.36 7.41 -6.09
N THR A 87 -16.41 8.11 -6.49
CA THR A 87 -17.48 7.59 -7.34
C THR A 87 -17.59 8.33 -8.67
N SER A 88 -16.95 9.49 -8.77
CA SER A 88 -17.03 10.39 -9.92
C SER A 88 -15.79 11.27 -10.05
N ASP A 89 -15.63 11.92 -11.20
CA ASP A 89 -14.60 12.94 -11.42
C ASP A 89 -14.79 14.17 -10.50
N GLN A 90 -16.01 14.42 -10.02
CA GLN A 90 -16.27 15.50 -9.07
C GLN A 90 -15.61 15.20 -7.71
N ASP A 91 -15.66 13.96 -7.25
CA ASP A 91 -15.00 13.54 -6.00
C ASP A 91 -13.47 13.66 -6.13
N ARG A 92 -12.93 13.31 -7.30
CA ARG A 92 -11.50 13.50 -7.61
C ARG A 92 -11.13 14.98 -7.55
N GLN A 93 -11.97 15.86 -8.11
CA GLN A 93 -11.73 17.30 -8.07
C GLN A 93 -11.85 17.87 -6.64
N GLU A 94 -12.72 17.33 -5.80
CA GLU A 94 -12.80 17.71 -4.38
C GLU A 94 -11.51 17.36 -3.63
N VAL A 95 -10.94 16.18 -3.89
CA VAL A 95 -9.64 15.77 -3.36
C VAL A 95 -8.53 16.73 -3.81
N ILE A 96 -8.44 17.04 -5.12
CA ILE A 96 -7.49 18.02 -5.67
C ILE A 96 -7.62 19.36 -4.95
N ASN A 97 -8.84 19.91 -4.91
CA ASN A 97 -9.12 21.21 -4.32
C ASN A 97 -8.81 21.26 -2.81
N THR A 98 -8.94 20.13 -2.11
CA THR A 98 -8.60 20.02 -0.69
C THR A 98 -7.09 20.09 -0.50
N ILE A 99 -6.35 19.34 -1.30
CA ILE A 99 -4.88 19.32 -1.24
C ILE A 99 -4.32 20.69 -1.62
N ASP A 100 -4.79 21.31 -2.71
CA ASP A 100 -4.37 22.65 -3.17
C ASP A 100 -4.58 23.78 -2.15
N LYS A 101 -5.43 23.58 -1.14
CA LYS A 101 -5.64 24.55 -0.05
C LYS A 101 -4.60 24.42 1.06
N ILE A 102 -3.88 23.31 1.15
CA ILE A 102 -2.85 23.10 2.15
C ILE A 102 -1.70 24.06 1.83
N LYS A 103 -1.12 24.66 2.86
CA LYS A 103 0.03 25.56 2.76
C LYS A 103 1.12 25.12 3.73
N PRO A 104 2.40 25.12 3.32
CA PRO A 104 3.52 24.74 4.16
C PRO A 104 3.87 25.89 5.13
N ASP A 105 3.07 26.06 6.18
CA ASP A 105 3.19 27.17 7.15
C ASP A 105 3.28 26.68 8.61
N GLY A 106 3.48 25.37 8.83
CA GLY A 106 3.60 24.76 10.14
C GLY A 106 5.00 24.93 10.76
N ALA A 107 5.07 25.36 12.02
CA ALA A 107 6.36 25.65 12.67
C ALA A 107 7.19 24.42 13.09
N PHE A 108 6.57 23.24 13.17
CA PHE A 108 7.14 22.00 13.70
C PHE A 108 6.74 20.82 12.83
N THR A 109 7.47 19.72 12.90
CA THR A 109 7.10 18.47 12.21
C THR A 109 7.06 17.35 13.23
N ASP A 110 5.87 16.84 13.52
CA ASP A 110 5.63 15.77 14.48
C ASP A 110 4.92 14.60 13.82
N ILE A 111 5.73 13.76 13.15
CA ILE A 111 5.25 12.57 12.45
C ILE A 111 4.63 11.58 13.45
N GLY A 112 5.18 11.48 14.66
CA GLY A 112 4.69 10.56 15.68
C GLY A 112 3.26 10.86 16.12
N ILE A 113 2.94 12.12 16.44
CA ILE A 113 1.56 12.53 16.76
C ILE A 113 0.63 12.36 15.55
N ALA A 114 1.13 12.55 14.32
CA ALA A 114 0.36 12.30 13.11
C ALA A 114 -0.07 10.84 12.98
N LEU A 115 0.87 9.90 13.18
CA LEU A 115 0.58 8.47 13.15
C LEU A 115 -0.34 8.03 14.30
N ASP A 116 -0.12 8.53 15.52
CA ASP A 116 -0.99 8.25 16.67
C ASP A 116 -2.43 8.73 16.43
N THR A 117 -2.60 9.93 15.85
CA THR A 117 -3.91 10.50 15.55
C THR A 117 -4.63 9.67 14.49
N LEU A 118 -3.93 9.34 13.39
CA LEU A 118 -4.49 8.49 12.35
C LEU A 118 -4.89 7.12 12.91
N LYS A 119 -4.03 6.50 13.73
CA LYS A 119 -4.35 5.21 14.35
C LYS A 119 -5.62 5.28 15.18
N LYS A 120 -5.78 6.34 15.97
CA LYS A 120 -7.00 6.55 16.77
C LYS A 120 -8.23 6.71 15.89
N ASP A 121 -8.12 7.45 14.78
CA ASP A 121 -9.24 7.64 13.84
C ASP A 121 -9.60 6.33 13.13
N LEU A 122 -8.60 5.52 12.77
CA LEU A 122 -8.81 4.17 12.21
C LEU A 122 -9.48 3.23 13.21
N ASP A 123 -9.00 3.19 14.46
CA ASP A 123 -9.56 2.34 15.52
C ASP A 123 -11.00 2.75 15.89
N ALA A 124 -11.44 3.97 15.51
CA ALA A 124 -12.80 4.47 15.73
C ALA A 124 -13.77 4.18 14.57
N LEU A 125 -13.28 3.78 13.39
CA LEU A 125 -14.11 3.36 12.27
C LEU A 125 -14.60 1.91 12.51
N GLU A 126 -15.81 1.59 12.06
CA GLU A 126 -16.26 0.18 12.04
C GLU A 126 -15.32 -0.65 11.17
N ASP A 127 -15.02 -1.89 11.59
CA ASP A 127 -14.13 -2.79 10.86
C ASP A 127 -14.58 -2.95 9.40
N SER A 128 -13.86 -2.26 8.52
CA SER A 128 -13.92 -2.45 7.09
C SER A 128 -12.94 -3.56 6.73
N ASP A 129 -13.43 -4.65 6.12
CA ASP A 129 -12.60 -5.73 5.55
C ASP A 129 -11.75 -5.25 4.35
N ARG A 130 -11.77 -3.94 4.03
CA ARG A 130 -10.99 -3.35 2.95
C ARG A 130 -9.55 -3.12 3.38
N TYR A 131 -8.66 -3.34 2.42
CA TYR A 131 -7.24 -3.11 2.55
C TYR A 131 -6.94 -1.64 2.78
N LYS A 132 -6.15 -1.32 3.81
CA LYS A 132 -5.83 0.04 4.24
C LYS A 132 -4.37 0.38 3.94
N ILE A 133 -4.17 1.51 3.27
CA ILE A 133 -2.87 2.04 2.88
C ILE A 133 -2.71 3.43 3.51
N LEU A 134 -1.57 3.67 4.13
CA LEU A 134 -1.15 5.00 4.54
C LEU A 134 -0.10 5.52 3.56
N LEU A 135 -0.32 6.73 3.02
CA LEU A 135 0.64 7.51 2.25
C LEU A 135 1.06 8.73 3.07
N LEU A 136 2.30 8.75 3.52
CA LEU A 136 2.91 9.88 4.23
C LEU A 136 3.80 10.65 3.24
N LEU A 137 3.50 11.93 3.03
CA LEU A 137 4.22 12.84 2.14
C LEU A 137 4.94 13.90 2.98
N THR A 138 6.28 13.83 3.03
CA THR A 138 7.12 14.66 3.93
C THR A 138 8.54 14.79 3.38
N ASP A 139 9.35 15.69 3.92
CA ASP A 139 10.79 15.76 3.67
C ASP A 139 11.64 14.91 4.63
N LEU A 140 10.99 14.05 5.43
CA LEU A 140 11.57 13.16 6.47
C LEU A 140 12.16 13.88 7.69
N ARG A 141 12.13 15.22 7.72
CA ARG A 141 12.64 15.97 8.85
C ARG A 141 11.64 15.96 9.98
N HIS A 142 12.02 15.39 11.12
CA HIS A 142 11.23 15.44 12.34
C HIS A 142 11.76 16.56 13.24
N GLU A 143 10.88 17.46 13.65
CA GLU A 143 11.19 18.60 14.53
C GLU A 143 9.99 18.84 15.45
N ALA A 144 9.74 17.90 16.36
CA ALA A 144 8.59 17.95 17.25
C ALA A 144 8.84 18.90 18.43
N PRO A 145 7.82 19.66 18.87
CA PRO A 145 7.95 20.57 20.00
C PRO A 145 8.19 19.81 21.30
N TRP A 146 8.83 20.46 22.28
CA TRP A 146 9.13 19.88 23.60
C TRP A 146 7.90 19.37 24.37
N THR A 147 6.71 19.85 24.03
CA THR A 147 5.43 19.40 24.59
C THR A 147 4.98 18.05 24.03
N SER A 148 5.56 17.58 22.92
CA SER A 148 5.22 16.31 22.30
C SER A 148 5.88 15.15 23.04
N ARG A 149 5.19 14.00 23.06
CA ARG A 149 5.78 12.72 23.50
C ARG A 149 6.91 12.24 22.57
N TYR A 150 6.97 12.78 21.35
CA TYR A 150 8.00 12.53 20.34
C TYR A 150 8.96 13.71 20.20
N ALA A 151 9.08 14.57 21.21
CA ALA A 151 9.94 15.75 21.19
C ALA A 151 11.38 15.42 20.78
N GLY A 152 11.94 16.23 19.87
CA GLY A 152 13.29 16.03 19.35
C GLY A 152 13.44 16.58 17.94
N VAL A 153 14.69 16.65 17.48
CA VAL A 153 15.04 16.99 16.09
C VAL A 153 15.83 15.84 15.51
N GLU A 154 15.35 15.27 14.41
CA GLU A 154 15.99 14.17 13.70
C GLU A 154 15.88 14.41 12.19
N ASP A 155 17.01 14.40 11.48
CA ASP A 155 17.08 14.65 10.04
C ASP A 155 16.73 13.42 9.19
N THR A 156 16.64 12.24 9.80
CA THR A 156 16.22 10.98 9.15
C THR A 156 15.45 10.14 10.14
N TYR A 157 14.16 9.91 9.86
CA TYR A 157 13.30 9.15 10.77
C TYR A 157 13.46 7.64 10.58
N GLU A 158 14.34 7.01 11.38
CA GLU A 158 14.45 5.55 11.54
C GLU A 158 13.40 5.01 12.53
N SER A 159 12.14 5.24 12.20
CA SER A 159 11.06 4.76 13.04
C SER A 159 10.78 3.30 12.83
N HIS A 160 10.55 2.58 13.92
CA HIS A 160 10.09 1.19 13.87
C HIS A 160 8.72 1.06 13.19
N TYR A 161 7.95 2.16 13.11
CA TYR A 161 6.70 2.22 12.36
C TYR A 161 6.92 2.30 10.84
N LEU A 162 8.07 2.80 10.40
CA LEU A 162 8.45 2.89 8.98
C LEU A 162 9.38 1.74 8.53
N ALA A 163 9.69 0.79 9.42
CA ALA A 163 10.64 -0.30 9.13
C ALA A 163 10.20 -1.22 7.97
N GLU A 164 8.89 -1.32 7.74
CA GLU A 164 8.29 -2.06 6.62
C GLU A 164 7.68 -1.11 5.56
N ALA A 165 7.97 0.19 5.67
CA ALA A 165 7.45 1.17 4.74
C ALA A 165 8.23 1.14 3.43
N ARG A 166 7.51 1.29 2.32
CA ARG A 166 8.14 1.59 1.04
C ARG A 166 8.37 3.09 0.96
N ILE A 167 9.64 3.48 0.94
CA ILE A 167 10.05 4.89 0.80
C ILE A 167 10.46 5.12 -0.65
N LEU A 168 9.82 6.07 -1.32
CA LEU A 168 10.21 6.59 -2.63
C LEU A 168 10.63 8.04 -2.47
N GLN A 169 11.84 8.35 -2.94
CA GLN A 169 12.29 9.72 -3.06
C GLN A 169 11.78 10.31 -4.38
N HIS A 170 11.19 11.49 -4.31
CA HIS A 170 10.84 12.32 -5.46
C HIS A 170 11.92 13.40 -5.64
N ASP A 171 11.56 14.64 -5.93
CA ASP A 171 12.54 15.73 -6.07
C ASP A 171 13.26 15.98 -4.73
N ASN A 172 12.67 16.79 -3.86
CA ASN A 172 13.22 17.14 -2.54
C ASN A 172 12.35 16.65 -1.38
N TRP A 173 11.45 15.71 -1.65
CA TRP A 173 10.47 15.17 -0.71
C TRP A 173 10.32 13.65 -0.91
N TYR A 174 9.66 12.99 0.03
CA TYR A 174 9.52 11.55 0.10
C TYR A 174 8.06 11.13 0.20
N GLU A 175 7.73 10.09 -0.56
CA GLU A 175 6.49 9.33 -0.45
C GLU A 175 6.78 8.07 0.36
N ILE A 176 6.05 7.88 1.44
CA ILE A 176 6.21 6.75 2.34
C ILE A 176 4.90 5.99 2.38
N THR A 177 4.90 4.78 1.81
CA THR A 177 3.72 3.91 1.78
C THR A 177 3.81 2.87 2.88
N LEU A 178 2.77 2.78 3.71
CA LEU A 178 2.61 1.75 4.72
C LEU A 178 1.37 0.92 4.45
N ASP A 179 1.54 -0.39 4.53
CA ASP A 179 0.43 -1.34 4.60
C ASP A 179 -0.07 -1.40 6.05
N MET A 180 -1.31 -0.97 6.28
CA MET A 180 -1.92 -0.93 7.61
C MET A 180 -2.57 -2.28 7.98
N ASP A 181 -2.75 -3.17 7.01
CA ASP A 181 -3.35 -4.51 7.17
C ASP A 181 -2.30 -5.59 7.41
N ILE A 182 -1.03 -5.22 7.66
CA ILE A 182 -0.04 -6.11 8.29
C ILE A 182 -0.44 -6.30 9.76
N GLN A 183 -1.56 -6.99 9.95
CA GLN A 183 -2.13 -7.32 11.23
C GLN A 183 -1.09 -8.10 12.05
N GLU A 184 -0.94 -7.68 13.30
CA GLU A 184 -0.07 -8.23 14.35
C GLU A 184 1.44 -7.90 14.32
N ARG A 185 2.11 -7.59 13.20
CA ARG A 185 3.59 -7.42 13.25
C ARG A 185 4.05 -6.03 13.70
N VAL A 186 3.36 -4.97 13.27
CA VAL A 186 3.74 -3.58 13.61
C VAL A 186 3.25 -3.18 15.01
N VAL A 187 2.02 -3.57 15.38
CA VAL A 187 1.43 -3.25 16.70
C VAL A 187 2.12 -4.01 17.83
N LYS A 188 2.48 -5.29 17.62
CA LYS A 188 3.15 -6.11 18.65
C LYS A 188 4.59 -5.64 18.89
N THR A 189 5.32 -5.26 17.84
CA THR A 189 6.68 -4.73 17.95
C THR A 189 6.70 -3.35 18.62
N SER A 190 5.74 -2.50 18.32
CA SER A 190 5.63 -1.16 18.90
C SER A 190 5.29 -1.20 20.39
N SER A 191 4.26 -1.96 20.79
CA SER A 191 3.85 -2.05 22.20
C SER A 191 4.87 -2.77 23.08
N GLN A 192 5.58 -3.79 22.56
CA GLN A 192 6.59 -4.53 23.33
C GLN A 192 7.89 -3.73 23.53
N LEU A 193 8.28 -2.87 22.58
CA LEU A 193 9.44 -1.99 22.74
C LEU A 193 9.13 -0.79 23.65
N PHE A 194 7.92 -0.23 23.56
CA PHE A 194 7.49 0.85 24.47
C PHE A 194 7.35 0.40 25.93
N SER A 195 6.87 -0.82 26.20
CA SER A 195 6.87 -1.36 27.57
C SER A 195 8.29 -1.56 28.10
N THR A 196 9.23 -1.99 27.25
CA THR A 196 10.64 -2.15 27.65
C THR A 196 11.29 -0.81 28.00
N ILE A 197 10.97 0.26 27.29
CA ILE A 197 11.47 1.62 27.59
C ILE A 197 10.81 2.18 28.87
N LEU A 198 9.51 1.91 29.07
CA LEU A 198 8.78 2.31 30.29
C LEU A 198 9.24 1.53 31.53
N GLU A 199 9.51 0.23 31.42
CA GLU A 199 10.06 -0.61 32.51
C GLU A 199 11.51 -0.26 32.84
N THR A 200 12.28 0.24 31.87
CA THR A 200 13.67 0.71 32.09
C THR A 200 13.73 2.18 32.56
N GLY A 201 12.59 2.89 32.61
CA GLY A 201 12.51 4.28 33.06
C GLY A 201 12.82 4.48 34.56
N ASP A 202 12.60 3.45 35.38
CA ASP A 202 12.80 3.49 36.82
C ASP A 202 14.14 2.89 37.30
N SER A 203 14.99 2.43 36.38
CA SER A 203 16.35 1.99 36.71
C SER A 203 17.37 3.08 36.34
N PRO A 204 18.23 3.52 37.28
CA PRO A 204 19.20 4.57 36.99
C PRO A 204 20.10 4.12 35.83
N ARG A 205 20.06 4.88 34.73
CA ARG A 205 20.93 4.66 33.57
C ARG A 205 22.38 4.76 34.03
N THR A 206 23.14 3.69 33.83
CA THR A 206 24.58 3.68 34.06
C THR A 206 25.21 4.73 33.16
N THR A 207 25.73 5.81 33.76
CA THR A 207 26.51 6.81 33.03
C THR A 207 27.80 6.15 32.56
N ILE A 208 27.93 5.95 31.25
CA ILE A 208 29.16 5.50 30.61
C ILE A 208 30.06 6.73 30.46
N GLY A 209 31.05 6.86 31.33
CA GLY A 209 32.19 7.77 31.11
C GLY A 209 33.10 7.24 30.01
N PRO A 210 33.93 8.10 29.39
CA PRO A 210 34.82 7.68 28.33
C PRO A 210 35.90 6.78 28.92
N GLU A 211 36.17 5.69 28.21
CA GLU A 211 37.10 4.59 28.51
C GLU A 211 36.53 3.43 29.36
N GLY A 212 36.45 2.28 28.69
CA GLY A 212 35.82 1.07 29.19
C GLY A 212 36.41 0.57 30.50
N SER A 213 35.57 0.54 31.54
CA SER A 213 35.62 -0.44 32.62
C SER A 213 34.26 -0.46 33.33
N ALA A 214 33.58 -1.60 33.28
CA ALA A 214 32.34 -1.82 34.00
C ALA A 214 32.61 -1.96 35.51
N VAL A 215 31.93 -1.18 36.34
CA VAL A 215 31.93 -1.34 37.80
C VAL A 215 30.60 -1.96 38.24
N ILE A 216 30.70 -3.12 38.87
CA ILE A 216 29.61 -3.88 39.51
C ILE A 216 29.25 -3.21 40.84
N GLY A 217 27.97 -2.90 41.04
CA GLY A 217 27.39 -2.56 42.34
C GLY A 217 26.47 -3.68 42.83
N LYS A 218 26.77 -4.24 44.01
CA LYS A 218 26.02 -5.30 44.70
C LYS A 218 24.89 -4.76 45.60
N GLU A 219 23.89 -5.63 45.78
CA GLU A 219 22.93 -5.81 46.91
C GLU A 219 21.85 -4.73 47.12
N ASN A 220 20.56 -5.09 47.30
CA ASN A 220 20.06 -6.00 48.35
C ASN A 220 18.73 -6.72 48.01
N GLN A 221 18.56 -7.90 48.61
CA GLN A 221 17.40 -8.79 48.56
C GLN A 221 16.21 -8.31 49.40
N SER A 222 14.98 -8.68 49.01
CA SER A 222 14.00 -9.26 49.94
C SER A 222 12.92 -10.07 49.21
N GLN A 223 12.45 -11.12 49.89
CA GLN A 223 11.61 -12.25 49.48
C GLN A 223 10.09 -12.00 49.51
N GLY A 224 9.37 -12.89 48.81
CA GLY A 224 7.98 -13.31 49.06
C GLY A 224 7.11 -13.15 47.82
N SER A 225 6.25 -14.06 47.35
CA SER A 225 5.87 -15.46 47.63
C SER A 225 4.58 -15.69 46.83
N ASP A 226 4.47 -16.82 46.12
CA ASP A 226 3.26 -17.52 45.62
C ASP A 226 2.06 -16.76 45.05
N SER A 227 1.65 -17.11 43.81
CA SER A 227 0.47 -17.97 43.61
C SER A 227 0.17 -18.26 42.14
N SER A 228 -0.36 -19.48 41.96
CA SER A 228 -0.78 -20.19 40.75
C SER A 228 -1.85 -19.52 39.89
N LEU A 229 -1.86 -19.81 38.59
CA LEU A 229 -3.06 -20.28 37.86
C LEU A 229 -2.69 -20.78 36.47
N GLY A 230 -3.02 -22.05 36.19
CA GLY A 230 -2.87 -22.66 34.87
C GLY A 230 -4.05 -22.36 33.96
N VAL A 231 -3.81 -22.42 32.64
CA VAL A 231 -4.86 -22.64 31.65
C VAL A 231 -4.31 -23.50 30.51
N SER A 232 -5.19 -24.42 30.11
CA SER A 232 -5.01 -25.57 29.25
C SER A 232 -4.79 -25.28 27.76
N ASP A 233 -4.13 -26.26 27.17
CA ASP A 233 -4.12 -26.73 25.79
C ASP A 233 -5.48 -26.63 25.06
N SER A 234 -5.46 -26.14 23.81
CA SER A 234 -6.51 -26.48 22.84
C SER A 234 -5.90 -26.66 21.45
N THR A 235 -6.02 -27.89 20.98
CA THR A 235 -5.63 -28.39 19.67
C THR A 235 -6.72 -28.06 18.63
N GLY A 236 -6.31 -27.52 17.49
CA GLY A 236 -6.86 -27.88 16.18
C GLY A 236 -7.95 -26.97 15.58
N LYS A 237 -7.67 -26.43 14.38
CA LYS A 237 -8.26 -26.96 13.14
C LYS A 237 -7.64 -26.34 11.88
N SER A 238 -7.18 -27.26 11.03
CA SER A 238 -6.85 -27.12 9.61
C SER A 238 -7.92 -26.35 8.84
N SER A 239 -7.52 -25.25 8.20
CA SER A 239 -8.30 -24.56 7.18
C SER A 239 -8.05 -25.21 5.82
N ILE A 240 -9.06 -25.95 5.37
CA ILE A 240 -9.17 -26.56 4.05
C ILE A 240 -9.08 -25.46 2.98
N ALA A 241 -8.12 -25.59 2.07
CA ALA A 241 -7.97 -24.76 0.88
C ALA A 241 -9.24 -24.82 0.02
N ARG A 242 -10.03 -23.74 0.03
CA ARG A 242 -11.08 -23.51 -0.98
C ARG A 242 -10.41 -23.15 -2.30
N LYS A 243 -10.53 -24.04 -3.29
CA LYS A 243 -10.22 -23.70 -4.68
C LYS A 243 -11.22 -22.65 -5.14
N ASN A 244 -10.75 -21.41 -5.29
CA ASN A 244 -11.53 -20.35 -5.91
C ASN A 244 -11.86 -20.75 -7.36
N PRO A 245 -13.11 -20.61 -7.82
CA PRO A 245 -13.44 -20.81 -9.23
C PRO A 245 -12.69 -19.75 -10.05
N LEU A 246 -12.08 -20.20 -11.16
CA LEU A 246 -11.38 -19.33 -12.11
C LEU A 246 -12.31 -18.19 -12.57
N PRO A 247 -11.79 -16.95 -12.71
CA PRO A 247 -12.60 -15.79 -13.08
C PRO A 247 -13.28 -16.00 -14.44
N LEU A 248 -14.55 -15.60 -14.51
CA LEU A 248 -15.46 -15.78 -15.65
C LEU A 248 -14.91 -15.25 -17.00
N SER A 249 -13.92 -14.35 -16.98
CA SER A 249 -13.30 -13.81 -18.20
C SER A 249 -12.44 -14.86 -18.93
N ASN A 250 -11.75 -15.73 -18.19
CA ASN A 250 -10.82 -16.70 -18.78
C ASN A 250 -11.55 -17.85 -19.47
N THR A 251 -12.76 -18.21 -19.01
CA THR A 251 -13.56 -19.26 -19.65
C THR A 251 -14.12 -18.81 -20.99
N LEU A 252 -14.53 -17.54 -21.12
CA LEU A 252 -15.07 -16.98 -22.36
C LEU A 252 -14.00 -16.87 -23.45
N VAL A 253 -12.77 -16.48 -23.08
CA VAL A 253 -11.61 -16.47 -23.99
C VAL A 253 -11.28 -17.88 -24.47
N LEU A 254 -11.32 -18.87 -23.58
CA LEU A 254 -11.01 -20.26 -23.93
C LEU A 254 -12.07 -20.87 -24.88
N VAL A 255 -13.34 -20.53 -24.67
CA VAL A 255 -14.44 -20.92 -25.56
C VAL A 255 -14.29 -20.30 -26.95
N LEU A 256 -13.96 -19.00 -27.03
CA LEU A 256 -13.71 -18.33 -28.31
C LEU A 256 -12.52 -18.92 -29.06
N LEU A 257 -11.46 -19.30 -28.36
CA LEU A 257 -10.27 -19.92 -28.94
C LEU A 257 -10.58 -21.30 -29.51
N VAL A 258 -11.35 -22.12 -28.79
CA VAL A 258 -11.82 -23.43 -29.27
C VAL A 258 -12.72 -23.28 -30.50
N PHE A 259 -13.64 -22.30 -30.49
CA PHE A 259 -14.52 -22.04 -31.63
C PHE A 259 -13.74 -21.62 -32.88
N PHE A 260 -12.69 -20.81 -32.69
CA PHE A 260 -11.83 -20.37 -33.78
C PHE A 260 -11.01 -21.54 -34.38
N VAL A 261 -10.45 -22.42 -33.55
CA VAL A 261 -9.73 -23.61 -34.01
C VAL A 261 -10.66 -24.54 -34.80
N LEU A 262 -11.90 -24.73 -34.34
CA LEU A 262 -12.93 -25.48 -35.07
C LEU A 262 -13.25 -24.83 -36.41
N LEU A 263 -13.44 -23.51 -36.46
CA LEU A 263 -13.75 -22.79 -37.69
C LEU A 263 -12.63 -22.92 -38.73
N VAL A 264 -11.37 -22.76 -38.30
CA VAL A 264 -10.19 -22.92 -39.17
C VAL A 264 -10.08 -24.37 -39.66
N GLY A 265 -10.30 -25.35 -38.78
CA GLY A 265 -10.32 -26.77 -39.14
C GLY A 265 -11.36 -27.11 -40.21
N ILE A 266 -12.59 -26.59 -40.06
CA ILE A 266 -13.67 -26.76 -41.03
C ILE A 266 -13.31 -26.14 -42.38
N ILE A 267 -12.76 -24.93 -42.39
CA ILE A 267 -12.37 -24.25 -43.64
C ILE A 267 -11.27 -25.02 -44.38
N LEU A 268 -10.25 -25.51 -43.66
CA LEU A 268 -9.19 -26.33 -44.25
C LEU A 268 -9.71 -27.66 -44.79
N PHE A 269 -10.64 -28.30 -44.07
CA PHE A 269 -11.29 -29.53 -44.51
C PHE A 269 -12.11 -29.33 -45.80
N LEU A 270 -12.93 -28.27 -45.86
CA LEU A 270 -13.72 -27.92 -47.04
C LEU A 270 -12.83 -27.61 -48.26
N LYS A 271 -11.69 -26.96 -48.03
CA LYS A 271 -10.75 -26.64 -49.10
C LYS A 271 -10.05 -27.89 -49.66
N LYS A 272 -9.62 -28.81 -48.78
CA LYS A 272 -9.04 -30.10 -49.17
C LYS A 272 -10.05 -30.97 -49.92
N LYS A 273 -11.32 -30.95 -49.52
CA LYS A 273 -12.40 -31.67 -50.24
C LYS A 273 -12.58 -31.13 -51.66
N ARG A 274 -12.62 -29.80 -51.84
CA ARG A 274 -12.73 -29.16 -53.16
C ARG A 274 -11.57 -29.48 -54.10
N GLU A 275 -10.34 -29.53 -53.58
CA GLU A 275 -9.17 -29.89 -54.40
C GLU A 275 -9.28 -31.34 -54.91
N LYS A 276 -9.77 -32.25 -54.06
CA LYS A 276 -9.99 -33.66 -54.44
C LYS A 276 -11.08 -33.83 -55.50
N ASP A 277 -12.20 -33.15 -55.33
CA ASP A 277 -13.31 -33.18 -56.31
C ASP A 277 -12.91 -32.61 -57.69
N THR A 278 -11.91 -31.72 -57.73
CA THR A 278 -11.39 -31.11 -58.98
C THR A 278 -10.36 -31.99 -59.69
N GLU A 279 -9.66 -32.88 -58.96
CA GLU A 279 -8.75 -33.87 -59.55
C GLU A 279 -9.54 -35.03 -60.19
N ASP A 280 -10.62 -35.47 -59.53
CA ASP A 280 -11.47 -36.57 -60.02
C ASP A 280 -12.29 -36.19 -61.29
N THR A 281 -12.52 -34.89 -61.54
CA THR A 281 -13.19 -34.43 -62.78
C THR A 281 -12.26 -34.24 -63.97
N LYS A 282 -10.94 -34.30 -63.78
CA LYS A 282 -9.95 -34.17 -64.87
C LYS A 282 -9.46 -35.50 -65.42
N THR A 283 -9.86 -36.62 -64.81
CA THR A 283 -9.44 -37.99 -65.16
C THR A 283 -10.55 -38.80 -65.85
N LEU A 284 -11.68 -38.17 -66.18
CA LEU A 284 -12.79 -38.69 -66.99
C LEU A 284 -12.82 -38.00 -68.36
#